data_AF-A0A813BCS9-F1
#
_entry.id   AF-A0A813BCS9-F1
#
_cell.length_a   1.000
_cell.length_b   1.000
_cell.length_c   1.000
_cell.angle_alpha   90.00
_cell.angle_beta   90.00
_cell.angle_gamma   90.00
#
_symmetry.space_group_name_H-M   'P 1'
#
loop_
_entity.id
_entity.type
_entity.pdbx_description
1 polymer ?
#
loop_
_entity_poly.entity_id
_entity_poly.type
_entity_poly.pdbx_seq_one_letter_code
_entity_poly.pdbx_strand_id
1 'polypeptide(L)'
;MTEKCTIEEGISGLPPGTLIKYVELEGLCALQPSAEVKVKPTVRGLTEIGRDGGHVLVAMGFREVDNVVANAVFQGSGRYGFEGVKENLMIGKAVSVGRKTASSTHAVDCEIDLDRIPVWAE
;
A
#
# COMPACT_ATOMS: atom_id res chain seq x y z
N MET A 1 -2.24 -6.78 13.36
CA MET A 1 -1.39 -6.55 14.56
C MET A 1 -0.03 -7.22 14.48
N THR A 2 0.10 -8.31 13.72
CA THR A 2 1.32 -9.13 13.57
C THR A 2 1.85 -9.14 12.13
N GLU A 3 1.58 -8.10 11.34
CA GLU A 3 1.96 -8.04 9.91
C GLU A 3 3.48 -7.84 9.72
N LYS A 4 4.16 -7.32 10.74
CA LYS A 4 5.61 -7.08 10.72
C LYS A 4 6.36 -8.02 11.66
N CYS A 5 7.59 -8.33 11.29
CA CYS A 5 8.57 -9.03 12.11
C CYS A 5 9.83 -8.18 12.30
N THR A 6 10.57 -8.49 13.35
CA THR A 6 11.89 -7.89 13.62
C THR A 6 12.96 -8.90 13.25
N ILE A 7 13.97 -8.47 12.48
CA ILE A 7 15.08 -9.33 12.05
C ILE A 7 16.06 -9.52 13.21
N GLU A 8 16.38 -10.76 13.57
CA GLU A 8 17.38 -11.09 14.61
C GLU A 8 18.76 -11.35 14.01
N GLU A 9 18.82 -12.09 12.90
CA GLU A 9 20.04 -12.32 12.12
C GLU A 9 19.82 -11.82 10.69
N GLY A 10 20.68 -10.90 10.24
CA GLY A 10 20.48 -10.09 9.06
C GLY A 10 20.75 -10.81 7.74
N ILE A 11 19.95 -10.46 6.72
CA ILE A 11 20.28 -10.63 5.30
C ILE A 11 21.15 -9.46 4.85
N SER A 12 21.97 -9.64 3.80
CA SER A 12 22.77 -8.55 3.23
C SER A 12 21.87 -7.35 2.87
N GLY A 13 22.08 -6.21 3.54
CA GLY A 13 21.31 -4.97 3.31
C GLY A 13 20.23 -4.67 4.36
N LEU A 14 19.95 -5.57 5.31
CA LEU A 14 19.02 -5.32 6.42
C LEU A 14 19.71 -5.59 7.77
N PRO A 15 20.01 -4.53 8.56
CA PRO A 15 20.63 -4.71 9.85
C PRO A 15 19.68 -5.41 10.84
N PRO A 16 20.21 -6.13 11.84
CA PRO A 16 19.40 -6.71 12.91
C PRO A 16 18.65 -5.61 13.67
N GLY A 17 17.42 -5.90 14.09
CA GLY A 17 16.50 -4.93 14.71
C GLY A 17 15.58 -4.22 13.73
N THR A 18 15.73 -4.43 12.42
CA THR A 18 14.85 -3.80 11.42
C THR A 18 13.46 -4.44 11.44
N LEU A 19 12.42 -3.59 11.42
CA LEU A 19 11.01 -3.97 11.29
C LEU A 19 10.62 -4.06 9.82
N ILE A 20 10.23 -5.24 9.36
CA ILE A 20 9.84 -5.50 7.97
C ILE A 20 8.52 -6.26 7.90
N LYS A 21 7.77 -6.11 6.80
CA LYS A 21 6.57 -6.92 6.56
C LYS A 21 6.96 -8.34 6.15
N TYR A 22 6.15 -9.33 6.53
CA TYR A 22 6.39 -10.72 6.13
C TYR A 22 6.42 -10.91 4.61
N VAL A 23 5.52 -10.25 3.87
CA VAL A 23 5.46 -10.36 2.40
C VAL A 23 6.74 -9.82 1.74
N GLU A 24 7.30 -8.74 2.28
CA GLU A 24 8.56 -8.16 1.78
C GLU A 24 9.75 -9.08 2.12
N LEU A 25 9.75 -9.67 3.32
CA LEU A 25 10.74 -10.66 3.74
C LEU A 25 10.72 -11.90 2.84
N GLU A 26 9.54 -12.45 2.54
CA GLU A 26 9.38 -13.59 1.64
C GLU A 26 9.90 -13.28 0.23
N GLY A 27 9.63 -12.08 -0.29
CA GLY A 27 10.17 -11.63 -1.58
C GLY A 27 11.70 -11.54 -1.59
N LEU A 28 12.31 -11.07 -0.50
CA LEU A 28 13.77 -11.01 -0.36
C LEU A 28 14.40 -12.40 -0.23
N CYS A 29 13.78 -13.30 0.54
CA CYS A 29 14.21 -14.69 0.66
C CYS A 29 14.12 -15.43 -0.69
N ALA A 30 13.11 -15.13 -1.52
CA ALA A 30 12.99 -15.69 -2.87
C ALA A 30 14.15 -15.25 -3.80
N LEU A 31 14.67 -14.03 -3.62
CA LEU A 31 15.81 -13.51 -4.39
C LEU A 31 17.15 -14.06 -3.89
N GLN A 32 17.24 -14.43 -2.61
CA GLN A 32 18.45 -14.99 -1.97
C GLN A 32 18.13 -16.30 -1.24
N PRO A 33 17.91 -17.41 -1.96
CA PRO A 33 17.45 -18.67 -1.37
C PRO A 33 18.47 -19.36 -0.45
N SER A 34 19.73 -18.90 -0.43
CA SER A 34 20.80 -19.46 0.41
C SER A 34 20.94 -18.79 1.79
N ALA A 35 20.18 -17.74 2.07
CA ALA A 35 20.26 -17.02 3.35
C ALA A 35 19.15 -17.50 4.30
N GLU A 36 19.53 -18.12 5.42
CA GLU A 36 18.61 -18.35 6.52
C GLU A 36 18.40 -17.06 7.29
N VAL A 37 17.14 -16.64 7.45
CA VAL A 37 16.77 -15.42 8.19
C VAL A 37 16.06 -15.79 9.48
N LYS A 38 16.62 -15.38 10.61
CA LYS A 38 15.91 -15.47 11.89
C LYS A 38 15.10 -14.21 12.12
N VAL A 39 13.81 -14.39 12.33
CA VAL A 39 12.86 -13.29 12.56
C VAL A 39 12.03 -13.55 13.80
N LYS A 40 11.70 -12.47 14.50
CA LYS A 40 10.81 -12.48 15.66
C LYS A 40 9.47 -11.80 15.31
N PRO A 41 8.34 -12.50 15.44
CA PRO A 41 7.03 -11.88 15.28
C PRO A 41 6.86 -10.73 16.28
N THR A 42 6.47 -9.55 15.79
CA THR A 42 6.30 -8.37 16.64
C THR A 42 4.83 -7.99 16.71
N VAL A 43 4.26 -8.06 17.91
CA VAL A 43 2.89 -7.60 18.16
C VAL A 43 2.93 -6.10 18.41
N ARG A 44 2.12 -5.35 17.66
CA ARG A 44 2.08 -3.89 17.75
C ARG A 44 0.71 -3.39 18.17
N GLY A 45 0.70 -2.24 18.85
CA GLY A 45 -0.53 -1.54 19.22
C GLY A 45 -1.31 -1.04 17.99
N LEU A 46 -2.64 -0.92 18.12
CA LEU A 46 -3.50 -0.43 17.02
C LEU A 46 -3.12 0.98 16.55
N THR A 47 -2.71 1.84 17.48
CA THR A 47 -2.27 3.21 17.19
C THR A 47 -1.00 3.23 16.37
N GLU A 48 -0.02 2.39 16.72
CA GLU A 48 1.23 2.25 15.96
C GLU A 48 0.97 1.73 14.54
N ILE A 49 0.06 0.76 14.41
CA ILE A 49 -0.32 0.20 13.10
C ILE A 49 -1.02 1.27 12.24
N GLY A 50 -1.91 2.07 12.85
CA GLY A 50 -2.61 3.15 12.13
C GLY A 50 -1.66 4.22 11.61
N ARG A 51 -0.58 4.53 12.35
CA ARG A 51 0.45 5.49 11.95
C ARG A 51 1.39 4.95 10.86
N ASP A 52 1.76 3.67 10.97
CA ASP A 52 2.61 2.96 10.00
C ASP A 52 1.84 2.41 8.79
N GLY A 53 0.52 2.66 8.72
CA GLY A 53 -0.32 2.21 7.63
C GLY A 53 0.31 2.64 6.32
N GLY A 54 0.59 1.67 5.43
CA GLY A 54 1.54 1.77 4.31
C GLY A 54 1.29 2.87 3.26
N HIS A 55 0.35 3.77 3.50
CA HIS A 55 0.05 4.93 2.70
C HIS A 55 -0.10 6.20 3.56
N VAL A 56 0.60 7.27 3.16
CA VAL A 56 0.66 8.55 3.88
C VAL A 56 -0.74 9.16 4.11
N LEU A 57 -1.60 9.20 3.09
CA LEU A 57 -3.00 9.67 3.24
C LEU A 57 -3.79 8.94 4.33
N VAL A 58 -3.58 7.63 4.51
CA VAL A 58 -4.28 6.86 5.54
C VAL A 58 -3.82 7.27 6.92
N ALA A 59 -2.49 7.36 7.10
CA ALA A 59 -1.83 7.76 8.33
C ALA A 59 -2.18 9.21 8.74
N MET A 60 -2.14 10.16 7.79
CA MET A 60 -2.55 11.55 8.02
C MET A 60 -4.01 11.65 8.47
N GLY A 61 -4.91 10.90 7.83
CA GLY A 61 -6.31 10.90 8.26
C GLY A 61 -6.55 10.16 9.59
N PHE A 62 -5.51 9.62 10.24
CA PHE A 62 -5.63 8.96 11.54
C PHE A 62 -5.27 9.93 12.66
N ARG A 63 -3.98 10.23 12.88
CA ARG A 63 -3.45 11.14 13.92
C ARG A 63 -2.03 11.61 13.56
N GLU A 64 -1.52 12.60 14.31
CA GLU A 64 -0.12 13.10 14.22
C GLU A 64 0.29 13.56 12.82
N VAL A 65 -0.59 14.35 12.16
CA VAL A 65 -0.45 14.76 10.75
C VAL A 65 0.91 15.40 10.47
N ASP A 66 1.37 16.32 11.30
CA ASP A 66 2.63 17.03 11.11
C ASP A 66 3.83 16.07 11.09
N ASN A 67 3.86 15.10 12.01
CA ASN A 67 4.90 14.09 12.07
C ASN A 67 4.86 13.16 10.85
N VAL A 68 3.65 12.78 10.41
CA VAL A 68 3.47 11.92 9.23
C VAL A 68 3.95 12.62 7.96
N VAL A 69 3.57 13.90 7.78
CA VAL A 69 3.98 14.69 6.61
C VAL A 69 5.48 14.95 6.63
N ALA A 70 6.05 15.36 7.76
CA ALA A 70 7.48 15.59 7.88
C ALA A 70 8.27 14.33 7.53
N ASN A 71 7.90 13.17 8.10
CA ASN A 71 8.55 11.90 7.79
C ASN A 71 8.41 11.50 6.32
N ALA A 72 7.24 11.70 5.71
CA ALA A 72 7.02 11.41 4.29
C ALA A 72 7.88 12.29 3.37
N VAL A 73 8.06 13.56 3.71
CA VAL A 73 8.95 14.48 2.96
C VAL A 73 10.41 14.03 3.06
N PHE A 74 10.86 13.67 4.26
CA PHE A 74 12.25 13.21 4.47
C PHE A 74 12.54 11.86 3.81
N GLN A 75 11.55 10.95 3.74
CA GLN A 75 11.69 9.65 3.09
C GLN A 75 11.63 9.73 1.55
N GLY A 76 11.24 10.88 0.98
CA GLY A 76 11.09 11.08 -0.45
C GLY A 76 9.76 10.55 -1.00
N SER A 77 9.41 10.97 -2.22
CA SER A 77 8.14 10.62 -2.85
C SER A 77 8.10 9.13 -3.22
N GLY A 78 7.63 8.28 -2.31
CA GLY A 78 7.19 6.94 -2.66
C GLY A 78 6.03 7.02 -3.65
N ARG A 79 6.03 6.16 -4.67
CA ARG A 79 4.82 5.91 -5.46
C ARG A 79 3.90 5.07 -4.60
N TYR A 80 2.94 5.70 -3.94
CA TYR A 80 1.91 4.98 -3.22
C TYR A 80 0.77 4.61 -4.18
N GLY A 81 0.49 3.32 -4.31
CA GLY A 81 -0.70 2.85 -5.04
C GLY A 81 -1.96 3.17 -4.24
N PHE A 82 -2.96 3.79 -4.88
CA PHE A 82 -4.27 4.06 -4.26
C PHE A 82 -5.17 2.81 -4.32
N GLU A 83 -4.84 1.84 -3.47
CA GLU A 83 -5.52 0.55 -3.38
C GLU A 83 -6.44 0.48 -2.15
N GLY A 84 -6.14 1.30 -1.14
CA GLY A 84 -6.88 1.34 0.12
C GLY A 84 -8.25 1.96 0.00
N VAL A 85 -9.15 1.59 0.91
CA VAL A 85 -10.52 2.13 0.96
C VAL A 85 -10.51 3.63 1.21
N LYS A 86 -9.73 4.06 2.21
CA LYS A 86 -9.67 5.44 2.66
C LYS A 86 -9.00 6.35 1.63
N GLU A 87 -7.95 5.88 0.97
CA GLU A 87 -7.28 6.60 -0.11
C GLU A 87 -8.23 6.87 -1.28
N ASN A 88 -8.91 5.82 -1.75
CA ASN A 88 -9.85 5.94 -2.86
C ASN A 88 -11.00 6.88 -2.50
N LEU A 89 -11.53 6.79 -1.28
CA LEU A 89 -12.56 7.71 -0.80
C LEU A 89 -12.10 9.18 -0.81
N MET A 90 -10.89 9.47 -0.32
CA MET A 90 -10.35 10.83 -0.25
C MET A 90 -10.11 11.45 -1.64
N ILE A 91 -9.84 10.62 -2.65
CA ILE A 91 -9.62 11.04 -4.05
C ILE A 91 -10.93 11.05 -4.84
N GLY A 92 -12.03 10.56 -4.27
CA GLY A 92 -13.30 10.39 -4.98
C GLY A 92 -13.28 9.25 -6.00
N LYS A 93 -12.29 8.35 -5.93
CA LYS A 93 -12.25 7.12 -6.72
C LYS A 93 -13.17 6.08 -6.09
N ALA A 94 -13.79 5.24 -6.92
CA ALA A 94 -14.61 4.15 -6.44
C ALA A 94 -13.80 3.21 -5.53
N VAL A 95 -14.37 2.88 -4.38
CA VAL A 95 -13.72 2.04 -3.37
C VAL A 95 -13.63 0.59 -3.85
N SER A 96 -12.47 -0.04 -3.68
CA SER A 96 -12.12 -1.42 -4.08
C SER A 96 -12.77 -2.52 -3.23
N VAL A 97 -14.00 -2.34 -2.72
CA VAL A 97 -14.68 -3.35 -1.88
C VAL A 97 -16.08 -3.66 -2.42
N GLY A 98 -16.51 -4.92 -2.29
CA GLY A 98 -17.84 -5.37 -2.73
C GLY A 98 -17.94 -5.63 -4.24
N ARG A 99 -19.02 -5.19 -4.90
CA ARG A 99 -19.32 -5.52 -6.31
C ARG A 99 -18.23 -5.11 -7.33
N LYS A 100 -17.33 -4.19 -6.98
CA LYS A 100 -16.32 -3.66 -7.91
C LYS A 100 -14.97 -4.40 -7.92
N THR A 101 -14.62 -5.19 -6.91
CA THR A 101 -13.39 -6.01 -6.95
C THR A 101 -13.45 -7.08 -8.06
N ALA A 102 -14.65 -7.49 -8.47
CA ALA A 102 -14.86 -8.39 -9.59
C ALA A 102 -14.95 -7.68 -10.97
N SER A 103 -15.05 -6.35 -11.00
CA SER A 103 -15.25 -5.60 -12.26
C SER A 103 -13.96 -5.09 -12.91
N SER A 104 -12.85 -5.03 -12.16
CA SER A 104 -11.55 -4.66 -12.74
C SER A 104 -10.96 -5.75 -13.66
N THR A 105 -11.55 -6.95 -13.67
CA THR A 105 -11.23 -8.03 -14.62
C THR A 105 -11.99 -7.91 -15.94
N HIS A 106 -12.97 -6.99 -16.05
CA HIS A 106 -13.80 -6.80 -17.24
C HIS A 106 -13.97 -5.31 -17.57
N ALA A 107 -12.86 -4.60 -17.77
CA ALA A 107 -12.89 -3.50 -18.74
C ALA A 107 -12.80 -4.14 -20.12
N VAL A 108 -13.96 -4.46 -20.70
CA VAL A 108 -14.05 -4.74 -22.14
C VAL A 108 -13.80 -3.41 -22.83
N ASP A 109 -12.81 -3.38 -23.72
CA ASP A 109 -12.58 -2.25 -24.62
C ASP A 109 -13.86 -2.00 -25.42
N CYS A 110 -14.58 -0.94 -25.06
CA CYS A 110 -15.65 -0.42 -25.90
C CYS A 110 -15.06 0.74 -26.68
N GLU A 111 -14.76 0.51 -27.95
CA GLU A 111 -14.54 1.59 -28.92
C GLU A 111 -15.83 2.44 -28.97
N ILE A 112 -15.71 3.71 -28.59
CA ILE A 112 -16.79 4.67 -28.74
C ILE A 112 -16.76 5.12 -30.20
N ASP A 113 -17.72 4.63 -30.98
CA ASP A 113 -17.97 5.08 -32.34
C ASP A 113 -18.53 6.52 -32.32
N LEU A 114 -17.64 7.48 -32.61
CA LEU A 114 -17.92 8.92 -32.58
C LEU A 114 -18.90 9.36 -33.68
N ASP A 115 -19.19 8.50 -34.67
CA ASP A 115 -20.11 8.79 -35.78
C ASP A 115 -21.60 8.68 -35.37
N ARG A 116 -21.87 8.26 -34.13
CA ARG A 116 -23.24 8.02 -33.61
C ARG A 116 -23.74 9.06 -32.61
N ILE A 117 -23.09 10.21 -32.47
CA ILE A 117 -23.64 11.32 -31.68
C ILE A 117 -24.78 11.97 -32.49
N PRO A 118 -26.04 11.97 -32.01
CA PRO A 118 -27.11 12.66 -32.72
C PRO A 118 -26.79 14.16 -32.74
N VAL A 119 -26.72 14.74 -33.94
CA VAL A 119 -26.64 16.18 -34.13
C VAL A 119 -27.98 16.75 -33.66
N TRP A 120 -27.98 17.52 -32.58
CA TRP A 120 -29.15 18.30 -32.21
C TRP A 120 -29.20 19.45 -33.21
N ALA A 121 -30.12 19.34 -34.17
CA ALA A 121 -30.33 20.32 -35.23
C ALA A 121 -30.54 21.73 -34.65
N GLU A 122 -29.98 22.73 -35.34
CA GLU A 122 -30.19 24.16 -35.13
C GLU A 122 -31.66 24.57 -35.26
#